data_AF-A0A934AIV9-F1
#
_entry.id   AF-A0A934AIV9-F1
#
_cell.length_a   1.000
_cell.length_b   1.000
_cell.length_c   1.000
_cell.angle_alpha   90.00
_cell.angle_beta   90.00
_cell.angle_gamma   90.00
#
_symmetry.space_group_name_H-M   'P 1'
#
loop_
_entity.id
_entity.type
_entity.pdbx_description
1 polymer ?
#
loop_
_entity_poly.entity_id
_entity_poly.type
_entity_poly.pdbx_seq_one_letter_code
_entity_poly.pdbx_strand_id
1 'polypeptide(L)' 'MFSPGWGEWLLVAAVVLLLFGAKRIPELAESFGKSIKAFKKGMKEEETPPKKPDEGPKPPQ' A
#
# COMPACT_ATOMS: atom_id res chain seq x y z
N MET A 1 -11.11 28.57 21.35
CA MET A 1 -11.65 27.28 20.89
C MET A 1 -11.13 27.03 19.48
N PHE A 2 -9.90 26.51 19.38
CA PHE A 2 -9.30 26.13 18.10
C PHE A 2 -9.78 24.72 17.80
N SER A 3 -10.80 24.62 16.96
CA SER A 3 -11.14 23.34 16.34
C SER A 3 -10.00 23.03 15.37
N PRO A 4 -9.30 21.89 15.49
CA PRO A 4 -8.26 21.50 14.53
C PRO A 4 -8.96 21.19 13.21
N GLY A 5 -9.20 22.26 12.45
CA GLY A 5 -9.77 22.20 11.12
C GLY A 5 -8.74 21.65 10.14
N TRP A 6 -9.22 21.37 8.93
CA TRP A 6 -8.41 20.86 7.82
C TRP A 6 -7.14 21.72 7.55
N GLY A 7 -7.16 23.02 7.88
CA GLY A 7 -6.01 23.92 7.74
C GLY A 7 -4.81 23.57 8.63
N GLU A 8 -5.02 23.10 9.86
CA GLU A 8 -3.95 22.77 10.80
C GLU A 8 -3.22 21.49 10.36
N TRP A 9 -3.99 20.49 9.92
CA TRP A 9 -3.46 19.28 9.30
C TRP A 9 -2.67 19.57 8.03
N LEU A 10 -3.12 20.52 7.21
CA LEU A 10 -2.39 20.94 6.01
C LEU A 10 -1.04 21.57 6.36
N LEU A 11 -1.00 22.39 7.42
CA LEU A 11 0.24 23.03 7.89
C LEU A 11 1.24 22.00 8.42
N VAL A 12 0.77 21.02 9.20
CA VAL A 12 1.62 19.91 9.68
C VAL A 12 2.16 19.10 8.50
N ALA A 13 1.30 18.76 7.54
CA ALA A 13 1.71 18.04 6.32
C ALA A 13 2.76 18.83 5.54
N ALA A 14 2.62 20.16 5.42
CA ALA A 14 3.59 21.02 4.76
C ALA A 14 4.95 21.01 5.48
N VAL A 15 4.97 21.08 6.81
CA VAL A 15 6.21 21.00 7.60
C VAL A 15 6.90 19.64 7.42
N VAL A 16 6.15 18.54 7.51
CA VAL A 16 6.69 17.19 7.27
C VAL A 16 7.24 17.09 5.84
N LEU A 17 6.54 17.63 4.86
CA LEU A 17 6.97 17.61 3.46
C LEU A 17 8.21 18.46 3.20
N LEU A 18 8.42 19.55 3.95
CA LEU A 18 9.67 20.33 3.90
C LEU A 18 10.84 19.59 4.55
N LEU A 19 10.63 18.90 5.67
CA LEU A 19 11.69 18.15 6.37
C LEU A 19 12.12 16.89 5.61
N PHE A 20 11.15 16.12 5.12
CA PHE A 20 11.40 14.87 4.39
C PHE A 20 11.61 15.09 2.89
N GLY A 21 11.05 16.16 2.33
CA GLY A 21 11.02 16.43 0.90
C GLY A 21 9.90 15.68 0.18
N ALA A 22 9.34 16.30 -0.85
CA ALA A 22 8.25 15.72 -1.67
C ALA A 22 8.59 14.36 -2.30
N LYS A 23 9.89 14.07 -2.51
CA LYS A 23 10.38 12.86 -3.16
C LYS A 23 10.55 11.67 -2.21
N ARG A 24 10.75 11.89 -0.90
CA ARG A 24 10.92 10.79 0.08
C ARG A 24 9.61 10.17 0.50
N ILE A 25 8.53 10.94 0.57
CA ILE A 25 7.19 10.42 0.89
C ILE A 25 6.75 9.30 -0.07
N PRO A 26 6.80 9.45 -1.40
CA PRO A 26 6.41 8.37 -2.33
C PRO A 26 7.39 7.19 -2.31
N GLU A 27 8.69 7.42 -2.11
CA GLU A 27 9.70 6.36 -2.01
C GLU A 27 9.49 5.48 -0.77
N LEU A 28 9.16 6.10 0.37
CA LEU A 28 8.76 5.40 1.60
C LEU A 28 7.41 4.69 1.40
N ALA A 29 6.42 5.35 0.81
CA ALA A 29 5.11 4.73 0.55
C ALA A 29 5.22 3.51 -0.38
N GLU A 30 6.08 3.54 -1.41
CA GLU A 30 6.32 2.41 -2.29
C GLU A 30 6.97 1.23 -1.58
N SER A 31 8.00 1.49 -0.76
CA SER A 31 8.72 0.45 -0.02
C SER A 31 7.82 -0.20 1.05
N PHE A 32 7.13 0.60 1.85
CA PHE A 32 6.13 0.12 2.81
C PHE A 32 4.96 -0.59 2.11
N GLY A 33 4.48 -0.06 0.98
CA GLY A 33 3.41 -0.65 0.19
C GLY A 33 3.76 -2.03 -0.36
N LYS A 34 5.00 -2.21 -0.85
CA LYS A 34 5.52 -3.52 -1.28
C LYS A 34 5.57 -4.50 -0.11
N SER A 35 6.05 -4.08 1.06
CA SER A 35 6.04 -4.91 2.28
C SER A 35 4.62 -5.32 2.65
N ILE A 36 3.69 -4.39 2.81
CA ILE A 36 2.29 -4.68 3.17
C ILE A 36 1.63 -5.60 2.14
N LYS A 37 1.90 -5.40 0.84
CA LYS A 37 1.40 -6.27 -0.24
C LYS A 37 1.93 -7.69 -0.14
N ALA A 38 3.21 -7.86 0.18
CA ALA A 38 3.82 -9.17 0.41
C ALA A 38 3.25 -9.86 1.65
N PHE A 39 3.10 -9.14 2.77
CA PHE A 39 2.45 -9.65 3.98
C PHE A 39 1.02 -10.11 3.70
N LYS A 40 0.22 -9.28 3.01
CA LYS A 40 -1.17 -9.61 2.67
C LYS A 40 -1.28 -10.78 1.70
N LYS A 41 -0.33 -10.93 0.77
CA LYS A 41 -0.26 -12.09 -0.13
C LYS A 41 0.06 -13.37 0.64
N GLY A 42 1.07 -13.35 1.51
CA GLY A 42 1.45 -14.50 2.34
C GLY A 42 0.31 -14.98 3.23
N MET A 43 -0.36 -14.07 3.93
CA MET A 43 -1.52 -14.43 4.77
C MET A 43 -2.67 -15.07 3.96
N LYS A 44 -2.94 -14.56 2.76
CA LYS A 44 -4.02 -15.09 1.90
C LYS A 44 -3.67 -16.44 1.28
N GLU A 45 -2.39 -16.73 1.07
CA GLU A 45 -1.88 -18.01 0.60
C GLU A 45 -1.94 -19.08 1.70
N GLU A 46 -1.85 -18.68 2.98
CA GLU A 46 -1.99 -19.57 4.15
C GLU A 46 -3.47 -19.89 4.46
N GLU A 47 -4.39 -18.94 4.27
CA GLU A 47 -5.83 -19.16 4.45
C GLU A 47 -6.52 -19.91 3.30
N THR A 48 -5.92 -19.94 2.10
CA THR A 48 -6.51 -20.62 0.94
C THR A 48 -5.75 -21.94 0.70
N PRO A 49 -6.38 -23.14 0.82
CA PRO A 49 -5.72 -24.37 0.41
C PRO A 49 -5.28 -24.24 -1.06
N PRO A 50 -4.15 -24.86 -1.46
CA PRO A 50 -3.50 -24.58 -2.74
C PRO A 50 -4.47 -24.77 -3.89
N LYS A 51 -4.95 -23.66 -4.45
CA LYS A 51 -5.68 -23.69 -5.72
C LYS A 51 -4.63 -23.99 -6.78
N LYS A 52 -4.58 -25.27 -7.16
CA LYS A 52 -3.72 -25.81 -8.23
C LYS A 52 -3.67 -24.83 -9.41
N PRO A 53 -2.48 -24.58 -9.98
CA PRO A 53 -2.35 -23.82 -11.21
C PRO A 53 -3.25 -24.44 -12.27
N ASP A 54 -4.15 -23.64 -12.80
CA ASP A 54 -4.84 -23.92 -14.05
C ASP A 54 -3.79 -23.75 -15.16
N GLU A 55 -2.99 -24.79 -15.39
CA GLU A 55 -2.39 -25.05 -16.70
C GLU A 55 -3.53 -25.53 -17.62
N GLY A 56 -3.79 -24.78 -18.70
CA GLY A 56 -4.82 -25.05 -19.71
C GLY A 56 -4.53 -26.31 -20.55
N PRO A 57 -5.01 -26.44 -21.81
CA PRO A 57 -6.08 -25.79 -22.55
C PRO A 57 -7.22 -26.79 -22.87
N LYS A 58 -8.50 -26.37 -22.93
CA LYS A 58 -9.55 -27.22 -23.54
C LYS A 58 -9.86 -26.74 -24.97
N PRO A 59 -9.68 -27.60 -26.00
CA PRO A 59 -9.94 -27.25 -27.39
C PRO A 59 -11.44 -27.02 -27.63
N PRO A 60 -11.80 -26.26 -28.67
CA PRO A 60 -13.19 -26.09 -29.08
C PRO A 60 -13.76 -27.44 -29.51
N GLN A 61 -14.84 -27.86 -28.84
CA GLN A 61 -15.76 -28.89 -29.33
C GLN A 61 -17.13 -28.25 -29.54
#